data_AF-A0A7L2L7C6-F1
#
_entry.id   AF-A0A7L2L7C6-F1
#
_cell.length_a   1.000
_cell.length_b   1.000
_cell.length_c   1.000
_cell.angle_alpha   90.00
_cell.angle_beta   90.00
_cell.angle_gamma   90.00
#
_symmetry.space_group_name_H-M   'P 1'
#
loop_
_entity.id
_entity.type
_entity.pdbx_description
1 polymer ?
#
loop_
_entity_poly.entity_id
_entity_poly.type
_entity_poly.pdbx_seq_one_letter_code
_entity_poly.pdbx_strand_id
1 'polypeptide(L)'
;GPLQVRLAGGPHRCAGRVEVLHLGRWGGVCARTWDLRAARVPCRHLGCGHALAAPGHAHFGPGGAPVWLEELRCSGEELTLDRC
;
A
#
# COMPACT_ATOMS: atom_id res chain seq x y z
N GLY A 1 17.62 -0.59 -2.34
CA GLY A 1 16.99 0.22 -1.28
C GLY A 1 15.55 -0.23 -1.09
N PRO A 2 14.92 0.05 0.06
CA PRO A 2 13.51 -0.29 0.28
C PRO A 2 12.62 0.39 -0.78
N LEU A 3 11.55 -0.28 -1.23
CA LEU A 3 10.56 0.35 -2.11
C LEU A 3 9.95 1.56 -1.42
N GLN A 4 9.90 2.70 -2.10
CA GLN A 4 9.24 3.89 -1.57
C GLN A 4 7.72 3.74 -1.70
N VAL A 5 7.01 4.06 -0.64
CA VAL A 5 5.54 3.94 -0.56
C VAL A 5 4.94 5.29 -0.20
N ARG A 6 3.73 5.56 -0.70
CA ARG A 6 2.91 6.72 -0.27
C ARG A 6 1.44 6.37 -0.17
N LEU A 7 0.70 7.18 0.58
CA LEU A 7 -0.77 7.18 0.59
C LEU A 7 -1.29 8.37 -0.21
N ALA A 8 -2.20 8.12 -1.15
CA ALA A 8 -2.76 9.13 -2.05
C ALA A 8 -4.30 9.13 -2.04
N GLY A 9 -4.91 10.29 -2.29
CA GLY A 9 -6.37 10.42 -2.47
C GLY A 9 -7.21 10.25 -1.19
N GLY A 10 -6.60 10.14 -0.02
CA GLY A 10 -7.30 10.10 1.26
C GLY A 10 -7.36 11.46 1.96
N PRO A 11 -8.14 11.56 3.05
CA PRO A 11 -8.41 12.83 3.74
C PRO A 11 -7.22 13.39 4.52
N HIS A 12 -6.19 12.60 4.79
CA HIS A 12 -5.01 13.00 5.55
C HIS A 12 -3.82 12.06 5.27
N ARG A 13 -2.62 12.43 5.75
CA ARG A 13 -1.36 11.70 5.47
C ARG A 13 -1.36 10.20 5.78
N CYS A 14 -2.20 9.74 6.72
CA CYS A 14 -2.30 8.34 7.15
C CYS A 14 -3.52 7.58 6.59
N ALA A 15 -4.19 8.12 5.57
CA ALA A 15 -5.29 7.45 4.88
C ALA A 15 -5.18 7.70 3.38
N GLY A 16 -5.48 6.68 2.59
CA GLY A 16 -5.45 6.79 1.14
C GLY A 16 -5.19 5.45 0.47
N ARG A 17 -5.17 5.50 -0.85
CA ARG A 17 -4.70 4.41 -1.70
C ARG A 17 -3.18 4.26 -1.56
N VAL A 18 -2.72 3.03 -1.47
CA VAL A 18 -1.29 2.70 -1.46
C VAL A 18 -0.72 2.77 -2.88
N GLU A 19 0.35 3.53 -3.03
CA GLU A 19 1.15 3.58 -4.26
C GLU A 19 2.62 3.31 -3.96
N VAL A 20 3.28 2.64 -4.89
CA VAL A 20 4.68 2.23 -4.78
C VAL A 20 5.48 2.86 -5.92
N LEU A 21 6.66 3.39 -5.62
CA LEU A 21 7.58 3.92 -6.61
C LEU A 21 8.49 2.80 -7.10
N HIS A 22 8.37 2.45 -8.38
CA HIS A 22 9.24 1.49 -9.03
C HIS A 22 9.61 2.00 -10.42
N LEU A 23 10.88 1.87 -10.81
CA LEU A 23 11.42 2.36 -12.09
C LEU A 23 11.05 3.84 -12.38
N GLY A 24 11.07 4.69 -11.34
CA GLY A 24 10.76 6.12 -11.46
C GLY A 24 9.28 6.45 -11.66
N ARG A 25 8.37 5.48 -11.57
CA ARG A 25 6.92 5.67 -11.75
C ARG A 25 6.13 5.15 -10.56
N TRP A 26 5.15 5.94 -10.13
CA TRP A 26 4.19 5.51 -9.13
C TRP A 26 3.18 4.55 -9.75
N GLY A 27 2.95 3.44 -9.07
CA GLY A 27 1.98 2.44 -9.48
C GLY A 27 1.19 1.91 -8.29
N GLY A 28 0.05 1.30 -8.59
CA GLY A 28 -0.87 0.76 -7.59
C GLY A 28 -0.45 -0.61 -7.06
N VAL A 29 -1.21 -1.04 -6.06
CA VAL A 29 -1.22 -2.41 -5.53
C VAL A 29 -2.55 -3.06 -5.92
N CYS A 30 -2.51 -4.33 -6.33
CA CYS A 30 -3.71 -5.07 -6.71
C CYS A 30 -4.60 -5.33 -5.50
N ALA A 31 -5.91 -5.07 -5.66
CA ALA A 31 -6.87 -5.22 -4.57
C ALA A 31 -7.21 -6.68 -4.24
N ARG A 32 -6.86 -7.66 -5.10
CA ARG A 32 -7.26 -9.08 -4.94
C ARG A 32 -6.79 -9.70 -3.64
N THR A 33 -5.61 -9.30 -3.17
CA THR A 33 -4.95 -9.84 -1.95
C THR A 33 -4.80 -8.77 -0.86
N TRP A 34 -5.47 -7.62 -1.03
CA TRP A 34 -5.39 -6.52 -0.09
C TRP A 34 -6.22 -6.82 1.16
N ASP A 35 -5.55 -7.02 2.30
CA ASP A 35 -6.17 -7.26 3.59
C ASP A 35 -5.54 -6.38 4.70
N LEU A 36 -6.01 -6.54 5.93
CA LEU A 36 -5.52 -5.76 7.07
C LEU A 36 -4.05 -6.07 7.40
N ARG A 37 -3.55 -7.27 7.10
CA ARG A 37 -2.14 -7.62 7.29
C ARG A 37 -1.27 -6.85 6.29
N ALA A 38 -1.65 -6.86 5.02
CA ALA A 38 -0.98 -6.07 4.00
C ALA A 38 -1.01 -4.56 4.30
N ALA A 39 -2.12 -4.03 4.81
CA ALA A 39 -2.25 -2.62 5.16
C ALA A 39 -1.36 -2.18 6.33
N ARG A 40 -0.98 -3.09 7.26
CA ARG A 40 -0.10 -2.76 8.40
C ARG A 40 1.30 -2.36 7.95
N VAL A 41 1.83 -3.02 6.93
CA VAL A 41 3.19 -2.82 6.42
C VAL A 41 3.44 -1.35 6.03
N PRO A 42 2.64 -0.72 5.13
CA PRO A 42 2.84 0.68 4.77
C PRO A 42 2.48 1.65 5.90
N CYS A 43 1.48 1.36 6.74
CA CYS A 43 1.17 2.21 7.90
C CYS A 43 2.36 2.31 8.86
N ARG A 44 3.03 1.19 9.14
CA ARG A 44 4.24 1.16 9.96
C ARG A 44 5.40 1.85 9.27
N HIS A 45 5.63 1.54 7.99
CA HIS A 45 6.70 2.14 7.18
C HIS A 45 6.61 3.67 7.12
N LEU A 46 5.39 4.21 7.05
CA LEU A 46 5.12 5.65 6.98
C LEU A 46 5.00 6.34 8.36
N GLY A 47 5.18 5.61 9.46
CA GLY A 47 5.03 6.17 10.81
C GLY A 47 3.60 6.56 11.17
N CYS A 48 2.61 5.89 10.58
CA CYS A 48 1.18 6.08 10.81
C CYS A 48 0.59 5.13 11.89
N GLY A 49 1.42 4.28 12.49
CA GLY A 49 1.00 3.30 13.48
C GLY A 49 0.37 2.06 12.84
N HIS A 50 -0.66 1.51 13.47
CA HIS A 50 -1.35 0.31 12.99
C HIS A 50 -2.46 0.65 11.99
N ALA A 51 -2.63 -0.20 10.97
CA ALA A 51 -3.75 -0.07 10.03
C ALA A 51 -5.08 -0.32 10.74
N LEU A 52 -6.03 0.61 10.56
CA LEU A 52 -7.39 0.52 11.12
C LEU A 52 -8.38 -0.18 10.18
N ALA A 53 -8.15 -0.06 8.86
CA ALA A 53 -8.99 -0.63 7.83
C ALA A 53 -8.16 -0.94 6.57
N ALA A 54 -8.64 -1.88 5.76
CA ALA A 54 -8.08 -2.22 4.46
C ALA A 54 -9.19 -2.23 3.39
N PRO A 55 -9.76 -1.07 3.06
CA PRO A 55 -10.83 -1.01 2.07
C PRO A 55 -10.32 -1.40 0.69
N GLY A 56 -11.00 -2.34 0.03
CA GLY A 56 -10.71 -2.76 -1.35
C GLY A 56 -11.39 -1.86 -2.39
N HIS A 57 -11.49 -2.38 -3.61
CA HIS A 57 -12.32 -1.81 -4.69
C HIS A 57 -12.08 -0.32 -4.99
N ALA A 58 -10.83 0.14 -4.89
CA ALA A 58 -10.45 1.51 -5.19
C ALA A 58 -11.23 2.58 -4.38
N HIS A 59 -11.49 2.32 -3.10
CA HIS A 59 -12.21 3.24 -2.20
C HIS A 59 -11.68 4.69 -2.22
N PHE A 60 -10.36 4.88 -2.31
CA PHE A 60 -9.72 6.20 -2.41
C PHE A 60 -9.45 6.64 -3.86
N GLY A 61 -10.23 6.12 -4.80
CA GLY A 61 -10.05 6.29 -6.25
C GLY A 61 -9.10 5.24 -6.85
N PRO A 62 -9.13 5.07 -8.18
CA PRO A 62 -8.33 4.08 -8.89
C PRO A 62 -6.82 4.32 -8.72
N GLY A 63 -6.07 3.23 -8.66
CA GLY A 63 -4.61 3.27 -8.75
C GLY A 63 -4.12 3.77 -10.09
N GLY A 64 -3.04 4.55 -10.07
CA GLY A 64 -2.28 4.83 -11.29
C GLY A 64 -1.76 3.53 -11.89
N ALA A 65 -1.78 3.44 -13.22
CA ALA A 65 -1.09 2.39 -13.95
C ALA A 65 0.41 2.71 -14.05
N PRO A 66 1.30 1.73 -13.85
CA PRO A 66 1.03 0.28 -13.77
C PRO A 66 0.69 -0.19 -12.35
N VAL A 67 0.23 -1.44 -12.23
CA VAL A 67 0.18 -2.15 -10.95
C VAL A 67 1.55 -2.81 -10.74
N TRP A 68 2.22 -2.50 -9.63
CA TRP A 68 3.56 -3.03 -9.34
C TRP A 68 3.54 -4.31 -8.52
N LEU A 69 2.51 -4.48 -7.69
CA LEU A 69 2.38 -5.59 -6.75
C LEU A 69 1.03 -6.25 -6.96
N GLU A 70 1.04 -7.44 -7.55
CA GLU A 70 -0.17 -8.17 -7.97
C GLU A 70 -0.70 -9.14 -6.89
N GLU A 71 0.20 -9.73 -6.10
CA GLU A 71 -0.15 -10.72 -5.07
C GLU A 71 0.67 -10.50 -3.80
N LEU A 72 0.09 -9.80 -2.84
CA LEU A 72 0.69 -9.60 -1.53
C LEU A 72 0.31 -10.73 -0.59
N ARG A 73 1.30 -11.40 0.01
CA ARG A 73 1.08 -12.40 1.06
C ARG A 73 1.78 -12.00 2.35
N CYS A 74 1.36 -10.85 2.88
CA CYS A 74 1.95 -10.28 4.09
C CYS A 74 1.50 -11.03 5.34
N SER A 75 2.44 -11.28 6.26
CA SER A 75 2.17 -11.58 7.67
C SER A 75 1.68 -10.34 8.43
N GLY A 76 2.09 -9.15 7.97
CA GLY A 76 1.85 -7.84 8.60
C GLY A 76 3.04 -7.32 9.38
N GLU A 77 4.11 -8.10 9.51
CA GLU A 77 5.34 -7.75 10.24
C GLU A 77 6.51 -7.44 9.31
N GLU A 78 6.28 -7.37 8.00
CA GLU A 78 7.28 -6.99 7.02
C GLU A 78 7.68 -5.51 7.17
N LEU A 79 8.95 -5.21 6.90
CA LEU A 79 9.44 -3.82 6.93
C LEU A 79 8.97 -3.00 5.72
N THR A 80 8.70 -3.68 4.60
CA THR A 80 8.33 -3.10 3.32
C THR A 80 7.44 -4.05 2.52
N LEU A 81 6.65 -3.53 1.59
CA LEU A 81 5.68 -4.31 0.81
C LEU A 81 6.31 -5.34 -0.14
N ASP A 82 7.57 -5.14 -0.57
CA ASP A 82 8.34 -6.11 -1.37
C ASP A 82 8.84 -7.33 -0.59
N ARG A 83 8.63 -7.35 0.73
CA ARG A 83 9.00 -8.47 1.60
C ARG A 83 7.79 -9.29 2.03
N CYS A 84 6.61 -8.90 1.56
CA CYS A 84 5.49 -9.81 1.41
C CYS A 84 5.75 -10.69 0.16
#